data_AF-A0A0G0WQV2-F1
#
_entry.id   AF-A0A0G0WQV2-F1
#
_cell.length_a   1.000
_cell.length_b   1.000
_cell.length_c   1.000
_cell.angle_alpha   90.00
_cell.angle_beta   90.00
_cell.angle_gamma   90.00
#
_symmetry.space_group_name_H-M   'P 1'
#
loop_
_entity.id
_entity.type
_entity.pdbx_description
1 polymer ?
#
loop_
_entity_poly.entity_id
_entity_poly.type
_entity_poly.pdbx_seq_one_letter_code
_entity_poly.pdbx_strand_id
1 'polypeptide(L)'
;MLLTPHTFVGVAIGASISNPFVAVPLSIAMHFLGDAVPHWDFYSNTTREERLKGWRPLAVMADLIIAVAVGLTATYYALWVLKDTNTATSIFLAGIAAVLPDALEGPYIFMQKETGVLNILTNIQRKMQFQAPLPWGIITQLIVILVSLLVISSSIIR
;
A
#
# COMPACT_ATOMS: atom_id res chain seq x y z
N MET A 1 6.07 -4.72 -1.52
CA MET A 1 4.93 -5.65 -1.70
C MET A 1 3.90 -5.08 -2.68
N LEU A 2 2.86 -5.83 -3.05
CA LEU A 2 1.75 -5.30 -3.85
C LEU A 2 1.07 -4.08 -3.19
N LEU A 3 0.49 -3.20 -4.01
CA LEU A 3 -0.18 -1.97 -3.56
C LEU A 3 -1.45 -2.29 -2.76
N THR A 4 -2.19 -3.32 -3.16
CA THR A 4 -3.46 -3.68 -2.50
C THR A 4 -3.29 -4.02 -1.00
N PRO A 5 -2.39 -4.93 -0.59
CA PRO A 5 -2.08 -5.14 0.82
C PRO A 5 -1.67 -3.87 1.59
N HIS A 6 -0.84 -3.01 0.98
CA HIS A 6 -0.45 -1.73 1.58
C HIS A 6 -1.66 -0.83 1.82
N THR A 7 -2.57 -0.72 0.84
CA THR A 7 -3.82 0.02 1.03
C THR A 7 -4.69 -0.58 2.12
N PHE A 8 -4.80 -1.91 2.23
CA PHE A 8 -5.54 -2.53 3.35
C PHE A 8 -4.97 -2.14 4.71
N VAL A 9 -3.64 -2.10 4.87
CA VAL A 9 -2.98 -1.63 6.08
C VAL A 9 -3.29 -0.17 6.35
N GLY A 10 -3.21 0.70 5.33
CA GLY A 10 -3.55 2.12 5.45
C GLY A 10 -5.01 2.35 5.85
N VAL A 11 -5.95 1.59 5.26
CA VAL A 11 -7.37 1.61 5.61
C VAL A 11 -7.58 1.15 7.05
N ALA A 12 -6.91 0.07 7.49
CA ALA A 12 -7.01 -0.42 8.86
C ALA A 12 -6.52 0.60 9.89
N ILE A 13 -5.43 1.31 9.59
CA ILE A 13 -4.92 2.40 10.43
C ILE A 13 -5.93 3.56 10.47
N GLY A 14 -6.40 4.04 9.31
CA GLY A 14 -7.34 5.16 9.24
C GLY A 14 -8.69 4.84 9.89
N ALA A 15 -9.15 3.60 9.81
CA ALA A 15 -10.36 3.12 10.48
C ALA A 15 -10.20 3.09 12.01
N SER A 16 -8.99 2.79 12.50
CA SER A 16 -8.71 2.67 13.94
C SER A 16 -8.31 4.00 14.60
N ILE A 17 -7.80 4.95 13.81
CA ILE A 17 -7.28 6.23 14.27
C ILE A 17 -7.92 7.33 13.42
N SER A 18 -9.00 7.95 13.90
CA SER A 18 -9.70 9.00 13.15
C SER A 18 -8.90 10.31 13.02
N ASN A 19 -7.80 10.49 13.75
CA ASN A 19 -6.92 11.65 13.62
C ASN A 19 -5.91 11.46 12.46
N PRO A 20 -6.06 12.16 11.33
CA PRO A 20 -5.17 11.98 10.18
C PRO A 20 -3.73 12.40 10.45
N PHE A 21 -3.48 13.31 11.40
CA PHE A 21 -2.12 13.72 11.77
C PHE A 21 -1.31 12.58 12.43
N VAL A 22 -2.00 11.55 12.93
CA VAL A 22 -1.37 10.33 13.46
C VAL A 22 -1.45 9.20 12.45
N ALA A 23 -2.61 9.02 11.82
CA ALA A 23 -2.84 7.92 10.87
C ALA A 23 -1.93 8.02 9.63
N VAL A 24 -1.74 9.22 9.06
CA VAL A 24 -0.93 9.40 7.84
C VAL A 24 0.55 9.06 8.06
N PRO A 25 1.26 9.63 9.06
CA PRO A 25 2.65 9.24 9.33
C PRO A 25 2.79 7.76 9.66
N LEU A 26 1.83 7.20 10.42
CA LEU A 26 1.85 5.78 10.78
C LEU A 26 1.68 4.89 9.53
N SER A 27 0.81 5.26 8.58
CA SER A 27 0.66 4.54 7.32
C SER A 27 1.93 4.53 6.47
N ILE A 28 2.67 5.64 6.42
CA ILE A 28 3.97 5.69 5.73
C ILE A 28 4.99 4.78 6.43
N ALA A 29 5.03 4.80 7.76
CA ALA A 29 5.91 3.91 8.52
C ALA A 29 5.52 2.43 8.33
N MET A 30 4.23 2.13 8.30
CA MET A 30 3.72 0.77 8.11
C MET A 30 3.85 0.26 6.69
N HIS A 31 3.90 1.13 5.67
CA HIS A 31 4.32 0.75 4.32
C HIS A 31 5.70 0.11 4.36
N PHE A 32 6.66 0.80 4.97
CA PHE A 32 8.04 0.33 5.09
C PHE A 32 8.20 -0.95 5.90
N LEU A 33 7.46 -1.06 7.01
CA LEU A 33 7.42 -2.30 7.80
C LEU A 33 6.74 -3.43 7.04
N GLY A 34 5.72 -3.11 6.24
CA GLY A 34 5.09 -4.04 5.33
C GLY A 34 6.09 -4.60 4.32
N ASP A 35 6.92 -3.76 3.72
CA ASP A 35 7.95 -4.23 2.79
C ASP A 35 8.97 -5.19 3.45
N ALA A 36 9.15 -5.11 4.77
CA ALA A 36 9.98 -6.07 5.52
C ALA A 36 9.29 -7.43 5.77
N VAL A 37 7.98 -7.55 5.52
CA VAL A 37 7.28 -8.85 5.54
C VAL A 37 7.64 -9.61 4.27
N PRO A 38 7.92 -10.94 4.32
CA PRO A 38 8.15 -11.72 3.11
C PRO A 38 7.00 -11.51 2.13
N HIS A 39 7.25 -11.10 0.89
CA HIS A 39 6.18 -10.79 -0.05
C HIS A 39 6.59 -11.01 -1.49
N TRP A 40 5.59 -11.09 -2.38
CA TRP A 40 5.80 -11.12 -3.82
C TRP A 40 5.12 -9.91 -4.47
N ASP A 41 5.67 -9.44 -5.58
CA ASP A 41 5.07 -8.44 -6.45
C ASP A 41 5.45 -8.69 -7.92
N PHE A 42 4.89 -7.90 -8.83
CA PHE A 42 5.14 -8.05 -10.26
C PHE A 42 6.56 -7.71 -10.69
N TYR A 43 7.41 -7.21 -9.80
CA TYR A 43 8.81 -6.88 -10.04
C TYR A 43 9.80 -7.74 -9.22
N SER A 44 9.31 -8.69 -8.40
CA SER A 44 10.12 -9.71 -7.71
C SER A 44 11.00 -10.50 -8.68
N ASN A 45 12.32 -10.56 -8.41
CA ASN A 45 13.30 -11.32 -9.21
C ASN A 45 13.25 -11.03 -10.72
N THR A 46 12.94 -9.78 -11.09
CA THR A 46 12.90 -9.33 -12.49
C THR A 46 14.07 -8.44 -12.84
N THR A 47 14.50 -8.51 -14.10
CA THR A 47 15.38 -7.54 -14.73
C THR A 47 14.64 -6.23 -15.01
N ARG A 48 15.39 -5.15 -15.19
CA ARG A 48 14.81 -3.83 -15.53
C ARG A 48 13.98 -3.86 -16.81
N GLU A 49 14.40 -4.61 -17.82
CA GLU A 49 13.67 -4.70 -19.09
C GLU A 49 12.29 -5.35 -18.90
N GLU A 50 12.22 -6.42 -18.10
CA GLU A 50 10.96 -7.09 -17.76
C GLU A 50 10.01 -6.19 -16.96
N ARG A 51 10.54 -5.26 -16.16
CA ARG A 51 9.70 -4.29 -15.43
C ARG A 51 9.07 -3.24 -16.33
N LEU A 52 9.68 -2.93 -17.47
CA LEU A 52 9.25 -1.83 -18.35
C LEU A 52 8.41 -2.29 -19.54
N LYS A 53 8.43 -3.59 -19.87
CA LYS A 53 7.78 -4.14 -21.06
C LYS A 53 6.88 -5.33 -20.73
N GLY A 54 6.00 -5.68 -21.68
CA GLY A 54 5.12 -6.83 -21.57
C GLY A 54 3.96 -6.61 -20.61
N TRP A 55 3.55 -7.66 -19.91
CA TRP A 55 2.32 -7.68 -19.11
C TRP A 55 2.49 -7.13 -17.68
N ARG A 56 3.73 -7.01 -17.18
CA ARG A 56 4.01 -6.63 -15.79
C ARG A 56 3.58 -5.19 -15.45
N PRO A 57 3.86 -4.17 -16.28
CA PRO A 57 3.31 -2.82 -16.04
C PRO A 57 1.78 -2.81 -15.98
N LEU A 58 1.11 -3.57 -16.86
CA LEU A 58 -0.35 -3.70 -16.87
C LEU A 58 -0.86 -4.35 -15.58
N ALA A 59 -0.14 -5.34 -15.06
CA ALA A 59 -0.49 -6.00 -13.80
C ALA A 59 -0.30 -5.09 -12.58
N VAL A 60 0.76 -4.28 -12.54
CA VAL A 60 0.94 -3.24 -11.51
C VAL A 60 -0.17 -2.19 -11.59
N MET A 61 -0.56 -1.77 -12.80
CA MET A 61 -1.70 -0.86 -12.97
C MET A 61 -3.02 -1.50 -12.52
N ALA A 62 -3.24 -2.78 -12.81
CA ALA A 62 -4.42 -3.50 -12.34
C ALA A 62 -4.46 -3.60 -10.81
N ASP A 63 -3.33 -3.88 -10.17
CA ASP A 63 -3.22 -3.88 -8.70
C ASP A 63 -3.45 -2.48 -8.11
N LEU A 64 -2.92 -1.42 -8.73
CA LEU A 64 -3.24 -0.04 -8.33
C LEU A 64 -4.74 0.26 -8.44
N ILE A 65 -5.42 -0.20 -9.49
CA ILE A 65 -6.87 -0.03 -9.63
C ILE A 65 -7.62 -0.72 -8.49
N ILE A 66 -7.22 -1.95 -8.15
CA ILE A 66 -7.81 -2.70 -7.03
C ILE A 66 -7.54 -1.97 -5.71
N ALA A 67 -6.31 -1.53 -5.47
CA ALA A 67 -5.92 -0.77 -4.29
C ALA A 67 -6.77 0.51 -4.13
N VAL A 68 -6.91 1.31 -5.20
CA VAL A 68 -7.77 2.50 -5.21
C VAL A 68 -9.23 2.14 -4.95
N ALA A 69 -9.74 1.08 -5.57
CA ALA A 69 -11.11 0.61 -5.35
C ALA A 69 -11.35 0.22 -3.89
N VAL A 70 -10.41 -0.50 -3.25
CA VAL A 70 -10.47 -0.85 -1.83
C VAL A 70 -10.49 0.40 -0.95
N GLY A 71 -9.55 1.33 -1.16
CA GLY A 71 -9.46 2.56 -0.37
C GLY A 71 -10.69 3.45 -0.50
N LEU A 72 -11.20 3.64 -1.73
CA LEU A 72 -12.40 4.44 -1.97
C LEU A 72 -13.66 3.76 -1.43
N THR A 73 -13.78 2.44 -1.55
CA THR A 73 -14.91 1.70 -0.99
C THR A 73 -14.98 1.89 0.52
N ALA A 74 -13.86 1.72 1.23
CA ALA A 74 -13.81 1.93 2.68
C ALA A 74 -14.08 3.39 3.07
N THR A 75 -13.53 4.34 2.31
CA THR A 75 -13.77 5.78 2.52
C THR A 75 -15.25 6.13 2.37
N TYR A 76 -15.89 5.71 1.27
CA TYR A 76 -17.30 5.99 1.03
C TYR A 76 -18.23 5.24 1.97
N TYR A 77 -17.83 4.04 2.40
CA TYR A 77 -18.56 3.33 3.46
C TYR A 77 -18.57 4.14 4.76
N ALA A 78 -17.41 4.62 5.23
CA ALA A 78 -17.33 5.46 6.42
C ALA A 78 -18.10 6.78 6.26
N LEU A 79 -18.00 7.42 5.09
CA LEU A 79 -18.63 8.71 4.83
C LEU A 79 -20.16 8.61 4.71
N TRP A 80 -20.67 7.62 3.97
CA TRP A 80 -22.07 7.56 3.57
C TRP A 80 -22.90 6.55 4.34
N VAL A 81 -22.30 5.47 4.84
CA VAL A 81 -23.02 4.47 5.66
C VAL A 81 -22.87 4.83 7.14
N LEU A 82 -21.65 4.99 7.63
CA LEU A 82 -21.40 5.32 9.05
C LEU A 82 -21.66 6.80 9.39
N LYS A 83 -21.69 7.67 8.38
CA LYS A 83 -21.79 9.14 8.55
C LYS A 83 -20.68 9.74 9.41
N ASP A 84 -19.50 9.11 9.40
CA ASP A 84 -18.32 9.58 10.14
C ASP A 84 -17.29 10.20 9.19
N THR A 85 -17.37 11.52 9.05
CA THR A 85 -16.47 12.30 8.20
C THR A 85 -15.02 12.25 8.67
N ASN A 86 -14.77 12.15 9.98
CA ASN A 86 -13.41 12.13 10.52
C ASN A 86 -12.73 10.82 10.18
N THR A 87 -13.41 9.69 10.43
CA THR A 87 -12.89 8.36 10.08
C THR A 87 -12.78 8.21 8.56
N ALA A 88 -13.74 8.70 7.77
CA ALA A 88 -13.64 8.70 6.31
C ALA A 88 -12.41 9.47 5.81
N THR A 89 -12.17 10.68 6.35
CA THR A 89 -11.00 11.49 6.00
C THR A 89 -9.71 10.79 6.39
N SER A 90 -9.67 10.17 7.57
CA SER A 90 -8.51 9.41 8.02
C SER A 90 -8.23 8.21 7.12
N ILE A 91 -9.24 7.38 6.81
CA ILE A 91 -9.13 6.24 5.88
C ILE A 91 -8.60 6.70 4.52
N PHE A 92 -9.17 7.77 3.96
CA PHE A 92 -8.78 8.28 2.65
C PHE A 92 -7.30 8.68 2.62
N LEU A 93 -6.88 9.54 3.56
CA LEU A 93 -5.52 10.04 3.61
C LEU A 93 -4.51 8.95 3.98
N ALA A 94 -4.85 8.08 4.94
CA ALA A 94 -4.02 6.96 5.37
C ALA A 94 -3.86 5.91 4.27
N GLY A 95 -4.91 5.64 3.49
CA GLY A 95 -4.87 4.74 2.33
C GLY A 95 -3.96 5.24 1.22
N ILE A 96 -4.02 6.54 0.89
CA ILE A 96 -3.09 7.18 -0.05
C ILE A 96 -1.66 7.13 0.49
N ALA A 97 -1.48 7.48 1.76
CA ALA A 97 -0.16 7.52 2.40
C ALA A 97 0.53 6.15 2.41
N ALA A 98 -0.22 5.06 2.55
CA ALA A 98 0.31 3.70 2.56
C ALA A 98 0.88 3.23 1.22
N VAL A 99 0.49 3.85 0.10
CA VAL A 99 1.01 3.51 -1.26
C VAL A 99 1.83 4.64 -1.87
N LEU A 100 1.95 5.77 -1.17
CA LEU A 100 2.69 6.93 -1.63
C LEU A 100 4.18 6.61 -1.93
N PRO A 101 4.91 5.83 -1.10
CA PRO A 101 6.30 5.50 -1.42
C PRO A 101 6.46 4.75 -2.75
N ASP A 102 5.59 3.75 -3.03
CA ASP A 102 5.58 3.03 -4.32
C ASP A 102 5.28 3.96 -5.50
N ALA A 103 4.29 4.85 -5.35
CA ALA A 103 3.94 5.82 -6.39
C ALA A 103 5.11 6.77 -6.68
N LEU A 104 5.88 7.16 -5.66
CA LEU A 104 7.08 8.00 -5.79
C LEU A 104 8.29 7.23 -6.36
N GLU A 105 8.34 5.91 -6.21
CA GLU A 105 9.32 5.06 -6.89
C GLU A 105 9.01 4.90 -8.39
N GLY A 106 7.74 4.99 -8.81
CA GLY A 106 7.32 4.89 -10.21
C GLY A 106 8.14 5.75 -11.19
N PRO A 107 8.29 7.07 -10.97
CA PRO A 107 9.14 7.93 -11.79
C PRO A 107 10.60 7.46 -11.91
N TYR A 108 11.17 6.87 -10.85
CA TYR A 108 12.52 6.29 -10.90
C TYR A 108 12.58 5.11 -11.87
N ILE A 109 11.60 4.22 -11.80
CA ILE A 109 11.50 3.04 -12.68
C ILE A 109 11.29 3.47 -14.14
N PHE A 110 10.32 4.36 -14.40
CA PHE A 110 9.87 4.68 -15.77
C PHE A 110 10.61 5.83 -16.45
N MET A 111 11.02 6.87 -15.71
CA MET A 111 11.59 8.10 -16.30
C MET A 111 13.11 8.21 -16.13
N GLN A 112 13.74 7.31 -15.37
CA GLN A 112 15.19 7.30 -15.12
C GLN A 112 15.73 8.61 -14.51
N LYS A 113 14.86 9.42 -13.90
CA LYS A 113 15.26 10.68 -13.28
C LYS A 113 15.49 10.46 -11.80
N GLU A 114 16.74 10.59 -11.37
CA GLU A 114 17.11 10.63 -9.97
C GLU A 114 17.06 12.08 -9.48
N THR A 115 16.06 12.41 -8.67
CA THR A 115 16.06 13.65 -7.87
C THR A 115 16.39 13.28 -6.42
N GLY A 116 17.13 14.14 -5.71
CA GLY A 116 17.81 13.77 -4.46
C GLY A 116 16.94 13.05 -3.41
N VAL A 117 15.76 13.60 -3.11
CA VAL A 117 14.83 13.00 -2.12
C VAL A 117 14.29 11.64 -2.58
N LEU A 118 13.97 11.49 -3.87
CA LEU A 118 13.49 10.23 -4.43
C LEU A 118 14.58 9.14 -4.35
N ASN A 119 15.85 9.49 -4.52
CA ASN A 119 16.95 8.53 -4.38
C ASN A 119 17.09 8.02 -2.93
N ILE A 120 16.91 8.89 -1.93
CA ILE A 120 16.92 8.45 -0.52
C ILE A 120 15.76 7.49 -0.26
N LEU A 121 14.56 7.84 -0.71
CA LEU A 121 13.35 7.03 -0.56
C LEU A 121 13.53 5.63 -1.18
N THR A 122 13.94 5.57 -2.46
CA THR A 122 14.11 4.30 -3.17
C THR A 122 15.24 3.45 -2.59
N ASN A 123 16.30 4.07 -2.07
CA ASN A 123 17.36 3.34 -1.37
C ASN A 123 16.89 2.72 -0.05
N ILE A 124 16.05 3.43 0.73
CA ILE A 124 15.46 2.89 1.95
C ILE A 124 14.53 1.73 1.59
N GLN A 125 13.62 1.96 0.65
CA GLN A 125 12.65 0.96 0.18
C GLN A 125 13.36 -0.32 -0.27
N ARG A 126 14.32 -0.22 -1.20
CA ARG A 126 15.12 -1.36 -1.67
C ARG A 126 15.84 -2.14 -0.58
N LYS A 127 16.25 -1.50 0.51
CA LYS A 127 16.94 -2.17 1.63
C LYS A 127 16.01 -2.96 2.51
N MET A 128 14.74 -2.56 2.62
CA MET A 128 13.77 -3.21 3.50
C MET A 128 12.94 -4.27 2.80
N GLN A 129 12.91 -4.25 1.47
CA GLN A 129 12.16 -5.20 0.66
C GLN A 129 12.59 -6.66 0.93
N PHE A 130 11.71 -7.43 1.56
CA PHE A 130 11.85 -8.86 1.75
C PHE A 130 11.07 -9.62 0.66
N GLN A 131 11.72 -9.79 -0.48
CA GLN A 131 11.17 -10.51 -1.62
C GLN A 131 11.18 -12.03 -1.37
N ALA A 132 10.02 -12.68 -1.49
CA ALA A 132 9.81 -14.10 -1.30
C ALA A 132 9.19 -14.73 -2.57
N PRO A 133 9.60 -15.95 -2.94
CA PRO A 133 9.04 -16.61 -4.12
C PRO A 133 7.56 -16.99 -3.91
N LEU A 134 6.87 -17.21 -5.01
CA LEU A 134 5.56 -17.86 -4.98
C LEU A 134 5.66 -19.29 -4.44
N PRO A 135 4.65 -19.79 -3.71
CA PRO A 135 3.43 -19.08 -3.27
C PRO A 135 3.62 -18.28 -1.98
N TRP A 136 4.77 -18.40 -1.30
CA TRP A 136 4.99 -17.89 0.05
C TRP A 136 4.78 -16.39 0.19
N GLY A 137 5.28 -15.60 -0.78
CA GLY A 137 5.09 -14.15 -0.77
C GLY A 137 3.62 -13.71 -0.87
N ILE A 138 2.78 -14.46 -1.58
CA ILE A 138 1.35 -14.18 -1.67
C ILE A 138 0.61 -14.62 -0.40
N ILE A 139 0.99 -15.76 0.18
CA ILE A 139 0.37 -16.27 1.41
C ILE A 139 0.50 -15.27 2.56
N THR A 140 1.69 -14.72 2.76
CA THR A 140 1.94 -13.69 3.77
C THR A 140 1.16 -12.41 3.50
N GLN A 141 1.06 -11.96 2.25
CA GLN A 141 0.22 -10.81 1.88
C GLN A 141 -1.26 -11.06 2.16
N LEU A 142 -1.77 -12.26 1.89
CA LEU A 142 -3.15 -12.64 2.24
C LEU A 142 -3.37 -12.61 3.76
N ILE A 143 -2.38 -13.02 4.55
CA ILE A 143 -2.43 -12.90 6.02
C ILE A 143 -2.46 -11.42 6.44
N VAL A 144 -1.64 -10.56 5.84
CA VAL A 144 -1.65 -9.09 6.10
C VAL A 144 -3.01 -8.48 5.78
N ILE A 145 -3.62 -8.87 4.65
CA ILE A 145 -4.97 -8.42 4.26
C ILE A 145 -6.00 -8.92 5.29
N LEU A 146 -5.95 -10.20 5.68
CA LEU A 146 -6.88 -10.77 6.66
C LEU A 146 -6.80 -10.05 8.00
N VAL A 147 -5.59 -9.82 8.52
CA VAL A 147 -5.38 -9.07 9.77
C VAL A 147 -5.92 -7.65 9.63
N SER A 148 -5.64 -6.98 8.50
CA SER A 148 -6.18 -5.63 8.24
C SER A 148 -7.70 -5.61 8.23
N LEU A 149 -8.35 -6.59 7.59
CA LEU A 149 -9.81 -6.72 7.59
C LEU A 149 -10.39 -6.94 9.00
N LEU A 150 -9.74 -7.75 9.83
CA LEU A 150 -10.15 -7.96 11.22
C LEU A 150 -10.07 -6.65 12.03
N VAL A 151 -8.98 -5.89 11.84
CA VAL A 151 -8.82 -4.58 12.48
C VAL A 151 -9.90 -3.62 12.01
N ILE A 152 -10.13 -3.49 10.70
CA ILE A 152 -11.17 -2.64 10.11
C ILE A 152 -12.54 -2.99 10.71
N SER A 153 -12.89 -4.28 10.74
CA SER A 153 -14.15 -4.77 11.31
C SER A 153 -14.29 -4.40 12.78
N SER A 154 -13.24 -4.56 13.58
CA SER A 154 -13.25 -4.24 15.03
C SER A 154 -13.30 -2.74 15.35
N SER A 155 -12.88 -1.89 14.40
CA SER A 155 -12.85 -0.44 14.57
C SER A 155 -14.15 0.22 14.11
N ILE A 156 -14.79 -0.34 13.09
CA ILE A 156 -15.98 0.23 12.45
C ILE A 156 -17.31 -0.31 13.03
N ILE A 157 -17.36 -1.57 13.47
CA ILE A 157 -18.60 -2.21 13.98
C ILE A 157 -18.73 -1.95 15.50
N ARG A 158 -18.44 -0.74 15.96
CA ARG A 158 -18.59 -0.35 17.37
C ARG A 158 -19.94 0.31 17.64
#